data_AF-A0A7J0BX76-F1
#
_entry.id   AF-A0A7J0BX76-F1
#
_cell.length_a   1.000
_cell.length_b   1.000
_cell.length_c   1.000
_cell.angle_alpha   90.00
_cell.angle_beta   90.00
_cell.angle_gamma   90.00
#
_symmetry.space_group_name_H-M   'P 1'
#
loop_
_entity.id
_entity.type
_entity.pdbx_description
1 polymer ?
#
loop_
_entity_poly.entity_id
_entity_poly.type
_entity_poly.pdbx_seq_one_letter_code
_entity_poly.pdbx_strand_id
1 'polypeptide(L)'
;MAINRRHITGMLCILVCMTLLGGCAHRPQPPVSSLPPVTADMPADMPADMAEGSLLLHDASPASLDDFLRRARQADFILLGEGHTVPCDHLIQSRLLQVLAESGMRPAVGLEMLSTDRQPALDAVNNGTVPLADFADAVDWKKEWGYPFDLYRPVLETVYAHRLPLHALNVPQRIVRKVSRGGVSSLSDEERALLPERIIPASDAQREALQDMVNAHKAMRTMRNATRQDVPSPSATDAQPDADVQPDAGVQPDTGAQTDSGPQADSGTQANAAAQPDRLAGSMERFFLVQSLWDTAMAEQAIAAHESRNAPVVVLIGAGHVEFGWGLAHRIRTLRPESTVLMLSPWRGTEPVDPQEADMRFFCRLAHKSRMGFTLVQTEEGALVESVNPGSRAEQAGFAAGDVILSVNGTPTDSMWVLHRAGAEAAKSNAPLVFDIRRGEARLTLSVSMPSRQEIGQDAGTDNGPGNGPDSAPDSGSDKDKDSGKDPGKDQTSGQVSD
;
A
#
# COMPACT_ATOMS: atom_id res chain seq x y z
N MET A 1 34.11 -73.90 3.09
CA MET A 1 35.50 -73.57 3.51
C MET A 1 35.64 -72.05 3.54
N ALA A 2 36.17 -71.34 4.54
CA ALA A 2 36.30 -71.51 5.99
C ALA A 2 37.12 -70.29 6.49
N ILE A 3 36.61 -69.54 7.49
CA ILE A 3 37.37 -68.93 8.63
C ILE A 3 38.39 -67.82 8.24
N ASN A 4 38.25 -66.52 8.54
CA ASN A 4 38.02 -65.72 9.77
C ASN A 4 39.15 -65.74 10.83
N ARG A 5 39.40 -64.56 11.42
CA ARG A 5 40.10 -64.23 12.69
C ARG A 5 41.64 -64.15 12.65
N ARG A 6 42.22 -62.95 12.83
CA ARG A 6 42.46 -62.19 14.09
C ARG A 6 43.59 -62.79 14.92
N HIS A 7 44.48 -61.92 15.44
CA HIS A 7 44.78 -61.70 16.87
C HIS A 7 46.25 -61.26 17.10
N ILE A 8 46.44 -60.11 17.77
CA ILE A 8 46.98 -59.97 19.16
C ILE A 8 48.51 -60.02 19.15
N THR A 9 49.26 -59.04 19.65
CA THR A 9 49.54 -58.71 21.07
C THR A 9 50.40 -57.41 21.02
N GLY A 10 50.25 -56.36 21.82
CA GLY A 10 49.82 -56.27 23.21
C GLY A 10 51.06 -56.19 24.12
N MET A 11 51.32 -55.03 24.72
CA MET A 11 51.58 -54.83 26.16
C MET A 11 52.22 -53.44 26.39
N LEU A 12 51.62 -52.51 27.16
CA LEU A 12 51.18 -52.55 28.56
C LEU A 12 52.28 -52.02 29.48
N CYS A 13 51.88 -51.09 30.35
CA CYS A 13 52.30 -50.85 31.75
C CYS A 13 52.50 -49.34 32.01
N ILE A 14 51.94 -48.69 33.03
CA ILE A 14 51.29 -49.08 34.30
C ILE A 14 50.56 -47.80 34.79
N LEU A 15 49.26 -47.81 35.14
CA LEU A 15 48.66 -48.10 36.47
C LEU A 15 49.12 -47.08 37.57
N VAL A 16 48.32 -46.53 38.50
CA VAL A 16 46.91 -46.72 38.88
C VAL A 16 46.52 -45.78 40.06
N CYS A 17 45.21 -45.70 40.35
CA CYS A 17 44.55 -45.33 41.63
C CYS A 17 44.47 -43.85 42.05
N MET A 18 43.40 -43.35 42.69
CA MET A 18 42.03 -43.82 42.93
C MET A 18 41.23 -42.66 43.58
N THR A 19 39.98 -42.49 43.16
CA THR A 19 38.75 -42.08 43.91
C THR A 19 38.80 -40.90 44.89
N LEU A 20 37.88 -39.95 44.67
CA LEU A 20 36.86 -39.55 45.64
C LEU A 20 35.63 -38.93 44.92
N LEU A 21 34.45 -39.38 45.33
CA LEU A 21 33.12 -38.93 44.93
C LEU A 21 32.79 -37.55 45.53
N GLY A 22 31.97 -36.74 44.84
CA GLY A 22 31.30 -35.62 45.49
C GLY A 22 30.58 -34.65 44.54
N GLY A 23 29.24 -34.78 44.48
CA GLY A 23 28.35 -33.62 44.57
C GLY A 23 28.01 -32.85 43.30
N CYS A 24 26.72 -32.87 42.94
CA CYS A 24 26.09 -31.92 42.04
C CYS A 24 26.33 -30.47 42.51
N ALA A 25 26.81 -29.60 41.62
CA ALA A 25 26.73 -28.15 41.80
C ALA A 25 25.94 -27.57 40.61
N HIS A 26 24.63 -27.53 40.80
CA HIS A 26 23.71 -26.64 40.11
C HIS A 26 24.28 -25.22 40.18
N ARG A 27 24.60 -24.60 39.04
CA ARG A 27 24.94 -23.18 39.04
C ARG A 27 23.71 -22.41 39.54
N PRO A 28 23.81 -21.61 40.61
CA PRO A 28 22.69 -20.78 41.01
C PRO A 28 22.37 -19.82 39.86
N GLN A 29 21.12 -19.87 39.39
CA GLN A 29 20.58 -18.76 38.61
C GLN A 29 20.71 -17.49 39.46
N PRO A 30 21.10 -16.35 38.87
CA PRO A 30 20.99 -15.10 39.58
C PRO A 30 19.53 -14.90 40.00
N PRO A 31 19.27 -14.33 41.19
CA PRO A 31 17.90 -14.05 41.61
C PRO A 31 17.21 -13.24 40.52
N VAL A 32 15.96 -13.61 40.23
CA VAL A 32 15.02 -12.83 39.41
C VAL A 32 14.88 -11.48 40.12
N SER A 33 15.72 -10.54 39.73
CA SER A 33 15.66 -9.17 40.20
C SER A 33 14.46 -8.55 39.50
N SER A 34 13.47 -8.20 40.31
CA SER A 34 12.26 -7.47 39.95
C SER A 34 12.52 -6.44 38.85
N LEU A 35 11.70 -6.53 37.80
CA LEU A 35 11.59 -5.53 36.74
C LEU A 35 11.56 -4.12 37.35
N PRO A 36 12.38 -3.18 36.85
CA PRO A 36 12.17 -1.78 37.18
C PRO A 36 10.81 -1.34 36.62
N PRO A 37 10.13 -0.37 37.25
CA PRO A 37 8.92 0.18 36.70
C PRO A 37 9.22 0.80 35.33
N VAL A 38 8.31 0.57 34.38
CA VAL A 38 8.27 1.32 33.11
C VAL A 38 7.95 2.76 33.46
N THR A 39 8.97 3.61 33.45
CA THR A 39 8.82 5.06 33.31
C THR A 39 9.97 5.59 32.48
N ALA A 40 9.61 6.19 31.34
CA ALA A 40 10.29 7.24 30.60
C ALA A 40 11.82 7.14 30.47
N ASP A 41 12.27 6.68 29.30
CA ASP A 41 12.99 7.53 28.35
C ASP A 41 13.20 6.71 27.07
N MET A 42 12.38 7.00 26.05
CA MET A 42 12.71 6.62 24.68
C MET A 42 13.99 7.37 24.29
N PRO A 43 14.98 6.74 23.64
CA PRO A 43 16.19 7.45 23.24
C PRO A 43 15.82 8.59 22.29
N ALA A 44 15.96 9.82 22.80
CA ALA A 44 15.69 11.06 22.09
C ALA A 44 16.81 11.49 21.13
N ASP A 45 17.82 10.64 20.90
CA ASP A 45 18.92 10.92 19.97
C ASP A 45 19.10 9.74 19.00
N MET A 46 18.14 9.59 18.08
CA MET A 46 18.49 9.06 16.76
C MET A 46 19.18 10.19 16.00
N PRO A 47 20.30 9.95 15.30
CA PRO A 47 21.04 11.03 14.66
C PRO A 47 20.07 11.80 13.75
N ALA A 48 19.96 13.12 13.95
CA ALA A 48 19.13 14.01 13.14
C ALA A 48 19.53 14.00 11.64
N ASP A 49 20.55 13.22 11.27
CA ASP A 49 21.19 13.03 9.97
C ASP A 49 21.25 11.56 9.52
N MET A 50 20.32 10.70 9.95
CA MET A 50 20.27 9.32 9.43
C MET A 50 20.20 9.31 7.89
N ALA A 51 21.13 8.61 7.24
CA ALA A 51 21.17 8.53 5.79
C ALA A 51 20.04 7.63 5.26
N GLU A 52 19.40 8.03 4.16
CA GLU A 52 18.44 7.17 3.45
C GLU A 52 19.08 5.82 3.12
N GLY A 53 18.35 4.75 3.42
CA GLY A 53 18.81 3.38 3.30
C GLY A 53 19.55 2.80 4.48
N SER A 54 19.73 3.55 5.57
CA SER A 54 20.30 3.02 6.81
C SER A 54 19.44 1.87 7.33
N LEU A 55 20.08 0.75 7.71
CA LEU A 55 19.40 -0.39 8.30
C LEU A 55 19.39 -0.28 9.82
N LEU A 56 18.31 -0.78 10.42
CA LEU A 56 18.12 -0.81 11.87
C LEU A 56 17.63 -2.19 12.30
N LEU A 57 17.94 -2.59 13.54
CA LEU A 57 17.32 -3.74 14.18
C LEU A 57 15.94 -3.38 14.73
N HIS A 58 15.23 -4.41 15.22
CA HIS A 58 13.91 -4.26 15.84
C HIS A 58 13.83 -3.16 16.92
N ASP A 59 14.91 -2.91 17.67
CA ASP A 59 15.01 -1.94 18.77
C ASP A 59 15.55 -0.57 18.33
N ALA A 60 15.51 -0.27 17.02
CA ALA A 60 16.06 0.93 16.41
C ALA A 60 17.60 1.07 16.47
N SER A 61 18.34 0.08 16.97
CA SER A 61 19.80 0.13 16.94
C SER A 61 20.33 0.02 15.50
N PRO A 62 21.43 0.72 15.14
CA PRO A 62 22.04 0.63 13.81
C PRO A 62 22.40 -0.81 13.43
N ALA A 63 22.09 -1.20 12.19
CA ALA A 63 22.40 -2.50 11.62
C ALA A 63 23.22 -2.36 10.33
N SER A 64 24.02 -3.38 10.03
CA SER A 64 24.79 -3.48 8.79
C SER A 64 24.14 -4.42 7.76
N LEU A 65 24.60 -4.36 6.51
CA LEU A 65 24.25 -5.37 5.50
C LEU A 65 24.67 -6.79 5.93
N ASP A 66 25.73 -6.93 6.73
CA ASP A 66 26.15 -8.22 7.27
C ASP A 66 25.20 -8.74 8.35
N ASP A 67 24.60 -7.85 9.16
CA ASP A 67 23.52 -8.21 10.10
C ASP A 67 22.32 -8.75 9.34
N PHE A 68 21.92 -8.05 8.27
CA PHE A 68 20.85 -8.51 7.39
C PHE A 68 21.17 -9.88 6.78
N LEU A 69 22.35 -10.05 6.18
CA LEU A 69 22.76 -11.33 5.58
C LEU A 69 22.78 -12.48 6.59
N ARG A 70 23.24 -12.25 7.82
CA ARG A 70 23.24 -13.27 8.88
C ARG A 70 21.83 -13.74 9.21
N ARG A 71 20.88 -12.81 9.31
CA ARG A 71 19.47 -13.10 9.60
C ARG A 71 18.78 -13.75 8.40
N ALA A 72 19.01 -13.23 7.19
CA ALA A 72 18.45 -13.77 5.96
C ALA A 72 18.86 -15.23 5.71
N ARG A 73 20.10 -15.61 6.07
CA ARG A 73 20.58 -17.01 5.96
C ARG A 73 19.82 -18.00 6.85
N GLN A 74 19.08 -17.52 7.84
CA GLN A 74 18.31 -18.35 8.76
C GLN A 74 16.81 -18.36 8.40
N ALA A 75 16.39 -17.59 7.39
CA ALA A 75 15.01 -17.42 7.02
C ALA A 75 14.65 -18.22 5.77
N ASP A 76 13.48 -18.87 5.81
CA ASP A 76 12.86 -19.48 4.63
C ASP A 76 12.13 -18.42 3.79
N PHE A 77 11.60 -17.39 4.47
CA PHE A 77 10.88 -16.28 3.86
C PHE A 77 11.43 -14.95 4.37
N ILE A 78 11.70 -14.02 3.45
CA ILE A 78 12.19 -12.67 3.75
C ILE A 78 11.17 -11.68 3.20
N LEU A 79 10.42 -11.02 4.08
CA LEU A 79 9.40 -10.06 3.69
C LEU A 79 10.02 -8.66 3.66
N LEU A 80 10.04 -8.03 2.49
CA LEU A 80 10.55 -6.68 2.30
C LEU A 80 9.38 -5.72 2.08
N GLY A 81 8.93 -5.11 3.18
CA GLY A 81 7.90 -4.09 3.23
C GLY A 81 8.26 -2.85 2.40
N GLU A 82 7.26 -2.19 1.85
CA GLU A 82 7.42 -0.95 1.07
C GLU A 82 6.18 -0.05 1.14
N GLY A 83 6.37 1.24 0.93
CA GLY A 83 5.30 2.16 0.56
C GLY A 83 5.29 2.37 -0.95
N HIS A 84 4.17 2.05 -1.61
CA HIS A 84 4.04 1.84 -3.08
C HIS A 84 4.50 3.00 -3.99
N THR A 85 4.78 4.15 -3.40
CA THR A 85 5.14 5.38 -4.10
C THR A 85 6.44 6.00 -3.59
N VAL A 86 7.21 5.28 -2.78
CA VAL A 86 8.43 5.77 -2.15
C VAL A 86 9.64 5.19 -2.88
N PRO A 87 10.34 5.96 -3.74
CA PRO A 87 11.46 5.44 -4.54
C PRO A 87 12.59 4.86 -3.68
N CYS A 88 12.85 5.45 -2.51
CA CYS A 88 13.88 4.97 -1.58
C CYS A 88 13.63 3.51 -1.17
N ASP A 89 12.37 3.14 -0.88
CA ASP A 89 12.04 1.77 -0.46
C ASP A 89 12.42 0.76 -1.53
N HIS A 90 12.09 1.04 -2.79
CA HIS A 90 12.43 0.16 -3.91
C HIS A 90 13.94 0.10 -4.19
N LEU A 91 14.68 1.19 -3.97
CA LEU A 91 16.14 1.17 -4.05
C LEU A 91 16.75 0.27 -2.96
N ILE A 92 16.18 0.28 -1.75
CA ILE A 92 16.62 -0.63 -0.68
C ILE A 92 16.24 -2.06 -0.97
N GLN A 93 15.01 -2.34 -1.44
CA GLN A 93 14.63 -3.68 -1.90
C GLN A 93 15.61 -4.21 -2.96
N SER A 94 15.96 -3.38 -3.95
CA SER A 94 16.95 -3.72 -4.97
C SER A 94 18.32 -4.01 -4.36
N ARG A 95 18.80 -3.16 -3.45
CA ARG A 95 20.09 -3.33 -2.79
C ARG A 95 20.16 -4.60 -1.94
N LEU A 96 19.11 -4.90 -1.19
CA LEU A 96 19.03 -6.11 -0.36
C LEU A 96 18.99 -7.37 -1.22
N LEU A 97 18.20 -7.37 -2.30
CA LEU A 97 18.19 -8.47 -3.28
C LEU A 97 19.56 -8.69 -3.92
N GLN A 98 20.24 -7.61 -4.31
CA GLN A 98 21.58 -7.66 -4.87
C GLN A 98 22.55 -8.33 -3.89
N VAL A 99 22.55 -7.89 -2.63
CA VAL A 99 23.43 -8.43 -1.59
C VAL A 99 23.15 -9.91 -1.30
N LEU A 100 21.88 -10.33 -1.27
CA LEU A 100 21.52 -11.75 -1.16
C LEU A 100 22.04 -12.55 -2.35
N ALA A 101 21.84 -12.05 -3.57
CA ALA A 101 22.31 -12.70 -4.78
C ALA A 101 23.84 -12.81 -4.84
N GLU A 102 24.57 -11.73 -4.55
CA GLU A 102 26.04 -11.70 -4.52
C GLU A 102 26.61 -12.61 -3.42
N SER A 103 25.88 -12.81 -2.32
CA SER A 103 26.26 -13.77 -1.26
C SER A 103 26.06 -15.24 -1.64
N GLY A 104 25.40 -15.52 -2.78
CA GLY A 104 25.12 -16.87 -3.28
C GLY A 104 23.74 -17.43 -2.89
N MET A 105 22.90 -16.69 -2.15
CA MET A 105 21.61 -17.19 -1.63
C MET A 105 20.54 -17.43 -2.71
N ARG A 106 20.68 -16.82 -3.90
CA ARG A 106 19.83 -17.01 -5.10
C ARG A 106 18.33 -17.26 -4.78
N PRO A 107 17.67 -16.36 -4.03
CA PRO A 107 16.28 -16.57 -3.63
C PRO A 107 15.33 -16.49 -4.84
N ALA A 108 14.15 -17.11 -4.72
CA ALA A 108 13.02 -16.71 -5.55
C ALA A 108 12.47 -15.36 -5.06
N VAL A 109 11.88 -14.59 -5.95
CA VAL A 109 11.32 -13.27 -5.66
C VAL A 109 9.82 -13.28 -5.97
N GLY A 110 9.02 -13.21 -4.92
CA GLY A 110 7.57 -13.09 -5.00
C GLY A 110 7.13 -11.64 -5.09
N LEU A 111 6.18 -11.34 -5.98
CA LEU A 111 5.65 -10.00 -6.23
C LEU A 111 4.17 -9.93 -5.81
N GLU A 112 3.84 -9.13 -4.80
CA GLU A 112 2.44 -8.76 -4.48
C GLU A 112 1.73 -8.14 -5.68
N MET A 113 2.49 -7.39 -6.48
CA MET A 113 1.99 -6.53 -7.54
C MET A 113 1.31 -7.28 -8.68
N LEU A 114 1.59 -8.59 -8.81
CA LEU A 114 1.14 -9.42 -9.91
C LEU A 114 0.28 -10.55 -9.39
N SER A 115 -0.86 -10.75 -10.06
CA SER A 115 -1.74 -11.84 -9.74
C SER A 115 -1.35 -13.16 -10.41
N THR A 116 -1.77 -14.29 -9.85
CA THR A 116 -1.36 -15.63 -10.28
C THR A 116 -1.64 -15.95 -11.75
N ASP A 117 -2.62 -15.29 -12.37
CA ASP A 117 -2.89 -15.44 -13.81
C ASP A 117 -1.81 -14.79 -14.71
N ARG A 118 -0.84 -14.07 -14.12
CA ARG A 118 0.37 -13.54 -14.77
C ARG A 118 1.60 -14.43 -14.63
N GLN A 119 1.52 -15.54 -13.90
CA GLN A 119 2.63 -16.47 -13.78
C GLN A 119 3.18 -16.95 -15.14
N PRO A 120 2.38 -17.23 -16.19
CA PRO A 120 2.92 -17.60 -17.50
C PRO A 120 3.84 -16.52 -18.13
N ALA A 121 3.54 -15.24 -17.92
CA ALA A 121 4.40 -14.15 -18.37
C ALA A 121 5.71 -14.09 -17.57
N LEU A 122 5.63 -14.32 -16.25
CA LEU A 122 6.82 -14.43 -15.40
C LEU A 122 7.66 -15.65 -15.72
N ASP A 123 7.07 -16.77 -16.12
CA ASP A 123 7.80 -17.96 -16.57
C ASP A 123 8.59 -17.67 -17.85
N ALA A 124 8.02 -16.86 -18.76
CA ALA A 124 8.71 -16.36 -19.95
C ALA A 124 9.82 -15.33 -19.63
N VAL A 125 9.74 -14.63 -18.50
CA VAL A 125 10.85 -13.82 -17.97
C VAL A 125 11.93 -14.73 -17.38
N ASN A 126 11.53 -15.68 -16.54
CA ASN A 126 12.41 -16.62 -15.83
C ASN A 126 13.22 -17.49 -16.80
N ASN A 127 12.66 -17.83 -17.96
CA ASN A 127 13.36 -18.57 -19.00
C ASN A 127 14.20 -17.68 -19.95
N GLY A 128 14.16 -16.35 -19.76
CA GLY A 128 14.92 -15.37 -20.53
C GLY A 128 14.33 -15.01 -21.89
N THR A 129 13.07 -15.34 -22.16
CA THR A 129 12.40 -15.01 -23.44
C THR A 129 11.88 -13.58 -23.48
N VAL A 130 11.47 -13.02 -22.34
CA VAL A 130 11.03 -11.63 -22.22
C VAL A 130 12.19 -10.78 -21.70
N PRO A 131 12.70 -9.79 -22.46
CA PRO A 131 13.70 -8.85 -21.96
C PRO A 131 13.07 -7.82 -21.02
N LEU A 132 13.89 -7.21 -20.15
CA LEU A 132 13.42 -6.22 -19.17
C LEU A 132 12.66 -5.04 -19.81
N ALA A 133 13.05 -4.62 -21.01
CA ALA A 133 12.38 -3.55 -21.74
C ALA A 133 10.90 -3.84 -22.01
N ASP A 134 10.55 -5.13 -22.17
CA ASP A 134 9.20 -5.59 -22.51
C ASP A 134 8.44 -6.12 -21.27
N PHE A 135 9.09 -6.14 -20.09
CA PHE A 135 8.52 -6.73 -18.87
C PHE A 135 7.17 -6.12 -18.51
N ALA A 136 7.09 -4.79 -18.46
CA ALA A 136 5.89 -4.07 -18.02
C ALA A 136 4.69 -4.38 -18.90
N ASP A 137 4.89 -4.49 -20.22
CA ASP A 137 3.84 -4.86 -21.17
C ASP A 137 3.47 -6.34 -21.06
N ALA A 138 4.47 -7.23 -20.92
CA ALA A 138 4.26 -8.67 -20.82
C ALA A 138 3.39 -9.07 -19.62
N VAL A 139 3.54 -8.37 -18.49
CA VAL A 139 2.74 -8.63 -17.27
C VAL A 139 1.52 -7.72 -17.13
N ASP A 140 1.24 -6.85 -18.10
CA ASP A 140 0.14 -5.88 -18.05
C ASP A 140 0.22 -4.99 -16.78
N TRP A 141 1.44 -4.50 -16.48
CA TRP A 141 1.79 -3.82 -15.22
C TRP A 141 0.83 -2.70 -14.84
N LYS A 142 0.45 -1.88 -15.81
CA LYS A 142 -0.47 -0.76 -15.59
C LYS A 142 -1.83 -1.21 -15.07
N LYS A 143 -2.32 -2.37 -15.51
CA LYS A 143 -3.61 -2.91 -15.09
C LYS A 143 -3.50 -3.72 -13.79
N GLU A 144 -2.42 -4.49 -13.64
CA GLU A 144 -2.20 -5.33 -12.47
C GLU A 144 -1.86 -4.51 -11.23
N TRP A 145 -1.04 -3.47 -11.39
CA TRP A 145 -0.53 -2.68 -10.28
C TRP A 145 -0.95 -1.22 -10.31
N GLY A 146 -0.84 -0.57 -11.47
CA GLY A 146 -1.28 0.82 -11.64
C GLY A 146 -0.34 1.89 -11.10
N TYR A 147 0.73 1.53 -10.39
CA TYR A 147 1.81 2.45 -10.03
C TYR A 147 2.87 2.56 -11.16
N PRO A 148 3.60 3.69 -11.26
CA PRO A 148 4.63 3.87 -12.27
C PRO A 148 5.69 2.76 -12.22
N PHE A 149 5.92 2.09 -13.36
CA PHE A 149 6.89 0.98 -13.44
C PHE A 149 8.32 1.41 -13.09
N ASP A 150 8.69 2.66 -13.38
CA ASP A 150 10.05 3.16 -13.10
C ASP A 150 10.41 3.20 -11.62
N LEU A 151 9.41 3.19 -10.71
CA LEU A 151 9.65 3.02 -9.27
C LEU A 151 10.25 1.63 -8.97
N TYR A 152 9.77 0.61 -9.67
CA TYR A 152 10.15 -0.79 -9.48
C TYR A 152 11.29 -1.22 -10.41
N ARG A 153 11.57 -0.47 -11.48
CA ARG A 153 12.64 -0.80 -12.45
C ARG A 153 13.98 -1.18 -11.80
N PRO A 154 14.51 -0.46 -10.77
CA PRO A 154 15.77 -0.84 -10.14
C PRO A 154 15.74 -2.23 -9.49
N VAL A 155 14.59 -2.65 -8.96
CA VAL A 155 14.39 -3.98 -8.40
C VAL A 155 14.45 -5.03 -9.51
N LEU A 156 13.72 -4.79 -10.61
CA LEU A 156 13.69 -5.72 -11.74
C LEU A 156 15.06 -5.79 -12.43
N GLU A 157 15.81 -4.70 -12.54
CA GLU A 157 17.19 -4.71 -13.03
C GLU A 157 18.08 -5.69 -12.24
N THR A 158 17.99 -5.66 -10.91
CA THR A 158 18.69 -6.61 -10.03
C THR A 158 18.23 -8.05 -10.25
N VAL A 159 16.92 -8.27 -10.36
CA VAL A 159 16.35 -9.59 -10.67
C VAL A 159 16.91 -10.16 -11.97
N TYR A 160 16.90 -9.36 -13.05
CA TYR A 160 17.41 -9.76 -14.37
C TYR A 160 18.93 -9.99 -14.36
N ALA A 161 19.69 -9.09 -13.72
CA ALA A 161 21.15 -9.17 -13.64
C ALA A 161 21.61 -10.46 -12.93
N HIS A 162 20.87 -10.91 -11.93
CA HIS A 162 21.19 -12.12 -11.15
C HIS A 162 20.35 -13.35 -11.53
N ARG A 163 19.44 -13.22 -12.51
CA ARG A 163 18.50 -14.26 -12.95
C ARG A 163 17.71 -14.89 -11.78
N LEU A 164 17.19 -14.03 -10.90
CA LEU A 164 16.38 -14.48 -9.78
C LEU A 164 14.98 -14.90 -10.29
N PRO A 165 14.46 -16.07 -9.90
CA PRO A 165 13.13 -16.52 -10.34
C PRO A 165 12.02 -15.64 -9.78
N LEU A 166 11.13 -15.15 -10.63
CA LEU A 166 9.94 -14.36 -10.27
C LEU A 166 8.70 -15.24 -10.09
N HIS A 167 7.90 -14.91 -9.08
CA HIS A 167 6.61 -15.53 -8.81
C HIS A 167 5.52 -14.47 -8.57
N ALA A 168 4.35 -14.67 -9.17
CA ALA A 168 3.17 -13.85 -8.92
C ALA A 168 2.43 -14.38 -7.69
N LEU A 169 2.12 -13.51 -6.74
CA LEU A 169 1.60 -13.94 -5.44
C LEU A 169 0.10 -13.71 -5.26
N ASN A 170 -0.47 -12.75 -5.97
CA ASN A 170 -1.74 -12.17 -5.57
C ASN A 170 -2.95 -12.75 -6.32
N VAL A 171 -4.16 -12.44 -5.83
CA VAL A 171 -5.42 -12.84 -6.46
C VAL A 171 -5.78 -11.84 -7.57
N PRO A 172 -6.29 -12.29 -8.73
CA PRO A 172 -6.66 -11.38 -9.81
C PRO A 172 -7.64 -10.30 -9.35
N GLN A 173 -7.36 -9.02 -9.66
CA GLN A 173 -8.14 -7.90 -9.14
C GLN A 173 -9.64 -7.99 -9.45
N ARG A 174 -10.02 -8.62 -10.57
CA ARG A 174 -11.43 -8.88 -10.92
C ARG A 174 -12.16 -9.74 -9.89
N ILE A 175 -11.46 -10.74 -9.32
CA ILE A 175 -11.98 -11.62 -8.27
C ILE A 175 -12.14 -10.82 -6.99
N VAL A 176 -11.09 -10.07 -6.62
CA VAL A 176 -11.11 -9.23 -5.43
C VAL A 176 -12.27 -8.24 -5.47
N ARG A 177 -12.52 -7.58 -6.60
CA ARG A 177 -13.67 -6.67 -6.79
C ARG A 177 -15.02 -7.36 -6.65
N LYS A 178 -15.14 -8.64 -7.02
CA LYS A 178 -16.36 -9.43 -6.78
C LYS A 178 -16.49 -9.79 -5.31
N VAL A 179 -15.43 -10.29 -4.67
CA VAL A 179 -15.43 -10.63 -3.23
C VAL A 179 -15.72 -9.41 -2.35
N SER A 180 -15.13 -8.25 -2.67
CA SER A 180 -15.40 -7.00 -1.95
C SER A 180 -16.90 -6.62 -2.01
N ARG A 181 -17.55 -6.75 -3.18
CA ARG A 181 -18.96 -6.35 -3.40
C ARG A 181 -20.00 -7.39 -3.03
N GLY A 182 -19.75 -8.68 -3.29
CA GLY A 182 -20.69 -9.77 -3.07
C GLY A 182 -20.22 -10.89 -2.11
N GLY A 183 -18.99 -10.85 -1.61
CA GLY A 183 -18.40 -11.91 -0.77
C GLY A 183 -17.96 -13.10 -1.62
N VAL A 184 -17.39 -14.12 -0.98
CA VAL A 184 -16.90 -15.33 -1.69
C VAL A 184 -18.04 -16.07 -2.41
N SER A 185 -19.26 -16.04 -1.87
CA SER A 185 -20.44 -16.66 -2.47
C SER A 185 -20.81 -16.04 -3.83
N SER A 186 -20.35 -14.83 -4.14
CA SER A 186 -20.59 -14.16 -5.42
C SER A 186 -19.77 -14.70 -6.60
N LEU A 187 -18.78 -15.56 -6.33
CA LEU A 187 -17.92 -16.14 -7.35
C LEU A 187 -18.58 -17.38 -7.97
N SER A 188 -18.36 -17.57 -9.28
CA SER A 188 -18.59 -18.85 -9.96
C SER A 188 -17.59 -19.91 -9.51
N ASP A 189 -17.82 -21.18 -9.87
CA ASP A 189 -16.93 -22.27 -9.47
C ASP A 189 -15.54 -22.14 -10.13
N GLU A 190 -15.49 -21.70 -11.39
CA GLU A 190 -14.23 -21.39 -12.08
C GLU A 190 -13.47 -20.24 -11.42
N GLU A 191 -14.18 -19.25 -10.90
CA GLU A 191 -13.58 -18.12 -10.20
C GLU A 191 -13.10 -18.49 -8.80
N ARG A 192 -13.79 -19.40 -8.11
CA ARG A 192 -13.36 -19.92 -6.81
C ARG A 192 -12.07 -20.71 -6.92
N ALA A 193 -11.81 -21.36 -8.05
CA ALA A 193 -10.55 -22.06 -8.30
C ALA A 193 -9.32 -21.12 -8.35
N LEU A 194 -9.52 -19.80 -8.39
CA LEU A 194 -8.45 -18.80 -8.32
C LEU A 194 -8.20 -18.27 -6.90
N LEU A 195 -8.98 -18.73 -5.92
CA LEU A 195 -8.77 -18.41 -4.51
C LEU A 195 -7.75 -19.37 -3.88
N PRO A 196 -7.11 -18.98 -2.77
CA PRO A 196 -6.36 -19.92 -1.94
C PRO A 196 -7.25 -21.08 -1.46
N GLU A 197 -6.64 -22.21 -1.11
CA GLU A 197 -7.35 -23.41 -0.63
C GLU A 197 -8.27 -23.09 0.57
N ARG A 198 -7.82 -22.17 1.41
CA ARG A 198 -8.62 -21.57 2.48
C ARG A 198 -8.27 -20.10 2.63
N ILE A 199 -9.21 -19.30 3.16
CA ILE A 199 -8.92 -17.92 3.56
C ILE A 199 -8.68 -17.93 5.07
N ILE A 200 -7.46 -17.60 5.50
CA ILE A 200 -7.11 -17.50 6.92
C ILE A 200 -7.54 -16.12 7.42
N PRO A 201 -8.47 -16.06 8.40
CA PRO A 201 -9.00 -14.80 8.87
C PRO A 201 -7.93 -13.95 9.55
N ALA A 202 -8.10 -12.63 9.48
CA ALA A 202 -7.34 -11.68 10.28
C ALA A 202 -7.50 -11.97 11.78
N SER A 203 -6.39 -11.87 12.50
CA SER A 203 -6.39 -11.95 13.98
C SER A 203 -7.16 -10.77 14.57
N ASP A 204 -7.56 -10.88 15.84
CA ASP A 204 -8.28 -9.80 16.52
C ASP A 204 -7.45 -8.50 16.55
N ALA A 205 -6.14 -8.61 16.81
CA ALA A 205 -5.22 -7.48 16.77
C ALA A 205 -5.11 -6.84 15.36
N GLN A 206 -5.05 -7.67 14.31
CA GLN A 206 -5.05 -7.17 12.93
C GLN A 206 -6.37 -6.47 12.59
N ARG A 207 -7.51 -7.02 13.02
CA ARG A 207 -8.83 -6.43 12.82
C ARG A 207 -8.95 -5.07 13.51
N GLU A 208 -8.46 -4.95 14.74
CA GLU A 208 -8.44 -3.69 15.49
C GLU A 208 -7.58 -2.62 14.79
N ALA A 209 -6.35 -2.95 14.40
CA ALA A 209 -5.48 -2.00 13.70
C ALA A 209 -6.02 -1.58 12.32
N LEU A 210 -6.55 -2.53 11.54
CA LEU A 210 -7.23 -2.24 10.27
C LEU A 210 -8.48 -1.37 10.49
N GLN A 211 -9.17 -1.53 11.63
CA GLN A 211 -10.31 -0.71 12.00
C GLN A 211 -9.92 0.72 12.30
N ASP A 212 -8.84 0.92 13.04
CA ASP A 212 -8.29 2.24 13.35
C ASP A 212 -7.82 2.96 12.08
N MET A 213 -7.14 2.26 11.18
CA MET A 213 -6.72 2.79 9.88
C MET A 213 -7.91 3.29 9.05
N VAL A 214 -8.96 2.47 8.91
CA VAL A 214 -10.18 2.87 8.17
C VAL A 214 -10.89 4.03 8.86
N ASN A 215 -10.89 4.08 10.20
CA ASN A 215 -11.49 5.17 10.95
C ASN A 215 -10.72 6.48 10.78
N ALA A 216 -9.38 6.44 10.82
CA ALA A 216 -8.53 7.58 10.52
C ALA A 216 -8.80 8.12 9.11
N HIS A 217 -8.89 7.22 8.11
CA HIS A 217 -9.24 7.60 6.73
C HIS A 217 -10.65 8.23 6.63
N LYS A 218 -11.64 7.71 7.38
CA LYS A 218 -12.98 8.30 7.44
C LYS A 218 -12.98 9.67 8.14
N ALA A 219 -12.23 9.84 9.22
CA ALA A 219 -12.13 11.10 9.95
C ALA A 219 -11.57 12.21 9.04
N MET A 220 -10.50 11.92 8.29
CA MET A 220 -9.97 12.81 7.23
C MET A 220 -11.04 13.17 6.19
N ARG A 221 -11.91 12.22 5.83
CA ARG A 221 -13.00 12.42 4.86
C ARG A 221 -14.17 13.25 5.42
N THR A 222 -14.47 13.12 6.70
CA THR A 222 -15.53 13.88 7.37
C THR A 222 -15.09 15.33 7.58
N MET A 223 -13.84 15.55 7.99
CA MET A 223 -13.24 16.90 8.05
C MET A 223 -13.28 17.60 6.70
N ARG A 224 -13.03 16.87 5.59
CA ARG A 224 -13.16 17.35 4.20
C ARG A 224 -14.58 17.79 3.82
N ASN A 225 -15.61 17.15 4.37
CA ASN A 225 -17.00 17.49 4.04
C ASN A 225 -17.50 18.68 4.88
N ALA A 226 -17.02 18.83 6.12
CA ALA A 226 -17.32 19.98 6.97
C ALA A 226 -16.73 21.28 6.40
N THR A 227 -15.47 21.26 5.94
CA THR A 227 -14.83 22.44 5.30
C THR A 227 -15.49 22.88 3.98
N ARG A 228 -16.25 22.01 3.30
CA ARG A 228 -17.04 22.37 2.11
C ARG A 228 -18.30 23.18 2.42
N GLN A 229 -18.85 23.10 3.64
CA GLN A 229 -20.07 23.81 4.00
C GLN A 229 -19.82 25.25 4.49
N ASP A 230 -18.58 25.58 4.85
CA ASP A 230 -18.21 26.88 5.43
C ASP A 230 -17.61 27.89 4.44
N VAL A 231 -17.58 27.59 3.14
CA VAL A 231 -17.16 28.56 2.10
C VAL A 231 -18.39 29.38 1.66
N PRO A 232 -18.47 30.70 1.93
CA PRO A 232 -19.57 31.51 1.46
C PRO A 232 -19.52 31.59 -0.07
N SER A 233 -20.64 31.29 -0.73
CA SER A 233 -20.77 31.57 -2.17
C SER A 233 -20.70 33.09 -2.41
N PRO A 234 -19.97 33.58 -3.41
CA PRO A 234 -19.96 35.01 -3.72
C PRO A 234 -21.36 35.43 -4.17
N SER A 235 -21.92 36.42 -3.48
CA SER A 235 -23.24 37.00 -3.77
C SER A 235 -23.23 37.67 -5.14
N ALA A 236 -24.10 37.21 -6.03
CA ALA A 236 -24.37 37.83 -7.31
C ALA A 236 -25.24 39.08 -7.14
N THR A 237 -24.62 40.22 -6.86
CA THR A 237 -25.23 41.55 -7.05
C THR A 237 -24.11 42.56 -7.28
N ASP A 238 -23.87 42.88 -8.56
CA ASP A 238 -23.72 44.25 -9.07
C ASP A 238 -23.22 44.19 -10.52
N ALA A 239 -24.16 43.96 -11.43
CA ALA A 239 -24.00 44.31 -12.84
C ALA A 239 -25.22 45.17 -13.21
N GLN A 240 -25.00 46.48 -13.31
CA GLN A 240 -25.98 47.39 -13.89
C GLN A 240 -26.13 47.16 -15.40
N PRO A 241 -27.31 47.49 -15.98
CA PRO A 241 -27.69 47.10 -17.33
C PRO A 241 -27.37 48.19 -18.35
N ASP A 242 -27.08 47.79 -19.60
CA ASP A 242 -27.23 48.66 -20.76
C ASP A 242 -28.06 47.99 -21.87
N ALA A 243 -29.12 48.73 -22.24
CA ALA A 243 -29.74 48.93 -23.54
C ALA A 243 -30.36 47.77 -24.36
N ASP A 244 -31.69 47.85 -24.44
CA ASP A 244 -32.51 47.90 -25.66
C ASP A 244 -32.38 46.80 -26.72
N VAL A 245 -33.41 45.93 -26.79
CA VAL A 245 -34.26 45.74 -27.99
C VAL A 245 -35.64 45.17 -27.57
N GLN A 246 -36.70 45.90 -27.89
CA GLN A 246 -38.07 45.41 -28.19
C GLN A 246 -38.46 46.05 -29.55
N PRO A 247 -39.52 45.61 -30.29
CA PRO A 247 -40.75 44.91 -29.88
C PRO A 247 -41.05 43.67 -30.76
N ASP A 248 -42.09 42.83 -30.58
CA ASP A 248 -43.50 43.17 -30.83
C ASP A 248 -44.50 42.08 -30.37
N ALA A 249 -45.74 42.54 -30.21
CA ALA A 249 -47.01 42.00 -29.71
C ALA A 249 -47.47 40.64 -30.31
N GLY A 250 -48.41 39.90 -29.72
CA GLY A 250 -49.32 40.14 -28.61
C GLY A 250 -50.40 39.04 -28.54
N VAL A 251 -51.48 39.36 -27.81
CA VAL A 251 -52.78 38.66 -27.64
C VAL A 251 -52.97 37.95 -26.29
N GLN A 252 -53.88 38.56 -25.53
CA GLN A 252 -54.70 38.12 -24.38
C GLN A 252 -56.12 38.72 -24.62
N PRO A 253 -57.18 38.45 -23.83
CA PRO A 253 -57.43 37.46 -22.77
C PRO A 253 -58.88 36.84 -22.88
N ASP A 254 -59.44 36.39 -21.75
CA ASP A 254 -60.82 35.94 -21.42
C ASP A 254 -61.07 34.42 -21.41
N THR A 255 -61.75 33.79 -20.44
CA THR A 255 -62.49 34.20 -19.22
C THR A 255 -62.71 32.93 -18.35
N GLY A 256 -62.93 33.08 -17.03
CA GLY A 256 -63.68 32.07 -16.25
C GLY A 256 -63.16 31.69 -14.86
N ALA A 257 -63.66 32.39 -13.84
CA ALA A 257 -63.83 31.98 -12.43
C ALA A 257 -64.41 30.55 -12.26
N GLN A 258 -64.35 29.78 -11.15
CA GLN A 258 -64.17 30.02 -9.72
C GLN A 258 -64.06 28.67 -8.98
N THR A 259 -63.26 28.64 -7.88
CA THR A 259 -63.42 27.90 -6.59
C THR A 259 -63.58 26.37 -6.55
N ASP A 260 -62.63 25.68 -5.89
CA ASP A 260 -62.90 25.01 -4.59
C ASP A 260 -61.58 24.74 -3.83
N SER A 261 -61.74 24.38 -2.56
CA SER A 261 -60.90 24.61 -1.40
C SER A 261 -60.06 23.38 -1.03
N GLY A 262 -58.81 23.57 -0.58
CA GLY A 262 -58.07 22.54 0.16
C GLY A 262 -56.55 22.68 0.11
N PRO A 263 -55.83 22.78 1.24
CA PRO A 263 -54.38 22.86 1.25
C PRO A 263 -53.77 21.46 1.04
N GLN A 264 -53.14 21.24 -0.11
CA GLN A 264 -52.16 20.15 -0.26
C GLN A 264 -50.84 20.61 0.38
N ALA A 265 -50.65 20.19 1.63
CA ALA A 265 -49.38 20.28 2.31
C ALA A 265 -48.44 19.19 1.77
N ASP A 266 -47.29 19.68 1.33
CA ASP A 266 -46.06 18.99 0.98
C ASP A 266 -45.65 17.98 2.07
N SER A 267 -45.61 16.69 1.72
CA SER A 267 -45.10 15.62 2.58
C SER A 267 -44.01 14.84 1.85
N GLY A 268 -42.88 15.51 1.64
CA GLY A 268 -41.67 14.92 1.05
C GLY A 268 -40.40 15.33 1.78
N THR A 269 -40.38 15.34 3.12
CA THR A 269 -39.15 15.53 3.89
C THR A 269 -38.97 14.42 4.92
N GLN A 270 -37.72 13.93 5.00
CA GLN A 270 -37.15 12.97 5.96
C GLN A 270 -37.17 11.48 5.58
N ALA A 271 -36.32 11.11 4.65
CA ALA A 271 -35.71 9.78 4.63
C ALA A 271 -34.28 9.86 4.08
N ASN A 272 -33.37 10.53 4.80
CA ASN A 272 -31.93 10.44 4.54
C ASN A 272 -31.13 10.86 5.79
N ALA A 273 -31.23 10.08 6.87
CA ALA A 273 -30.36 10.21 8.04
C ALA A 273 -30.04 8.88 8.74
N ALA A 274 -30.39 7.74 8.14
CA ALA A 274 -30.13 6.41 8.72
C ALA A 274 -29.44 5.51 7.68
N ALA A 275 -28.21 5.84 7.32
CA ALA A 275 -27.31 4.80 6.80
C ALA A 275 -27.02 3.84 7.97
N GLN A 276 -27.62 2.65 7.92
CA GLN A 276 -27.75 1.69 9.03
C GLN A 276 -26.40 1.10 9.50
N PRO A 277 -26.24 0.81 10.82
CA PRO A 277 -25.07 0.13 11.39
C PRO A 277 -24.74 -1.20 10.70
N ASP A 278 -25.76 -1.96 10.28
CA ASP A 278 -25.59 -3.28 9.66
C ASP A 278 -24.90 -3.23 8.28
N ARG A 279 -25.12 -2.16 7.51
CA ARG A 279 -24.44 -1.96 6.22
C ARG A 279 -22.97 -1.60 6.40
N LEU A 280 -22.65 -0.81 7.44
CA LEU A 280 -21.27 -0.44 7.79
C LEU A 280 -20.49 -1.64 8.35
N ALA A 281 -21.11 -2.44 9.23
CA ALA A 281 -20.55 -3.69 9.72
C ALA A 281 -20.27 -4.66 8.57
N GLY A 282 -21.22 -4.78 7.62
CA GLY A 282 -21.03 -5.57 6.40
C GLY A 282 -19.88 -5.07 5.53
N SER A 283 -19.72 -3.74 5.37
CA SER A 283 -18.59 -3.17 4.61
C SER A 283 -17.23 -3.42 5.26
N MET A 284 -17.18 -3.47 6.59
CA MET A 284 -15.93 -3.70 7.32
C MET A 284 -15.50 -5.15 7.31
N GLU A 285 -16.44 -6.08 7.53
CA GLU A 285 -16.15 -7.50 7.39
C GLU A 285 -15.70 -7.85 5.96
N ARG A 286 -16.24 -7.18 4.94
CA ARG A 286 -15.74 -7.32 3.55
C ARG A 286 -14.33 -6.79 3.37
N PHE A 287 -13.96 -5.71 4.06
CA PHE A 287 -12.60 -5.19 4.04
C PHE A 287 -11.62 -6.18 4.69
N PHE A 288 -11.93 -6.69 5.89
CA PHE A 288 -11.13 -7.72 6.55
C PHE A 288 -11.01 -9.00 5.72
N LEU A 289 -12.11 -9.41 5.06
CA LEU A 289 -12.12 -10.57 4.18
C LEU A 289 -11.17 -10.39 3.00
N VAL A 290 -11.13 -9.20 2.37
CA VAL A 290 -10.24 -8.93 1.25
C VAL A 290 -8.77 -8.92 1.68
N GLN A 291 -8.46 -8.27 2.80
CA GLN A 291 -7.11 -8.29 3.39
C GLN A 291 -6.65 -9.73 3.69
N SER A 292 -7.53 -10.51 4.33
CA SER A 292 -7.27 -11.93 4.63
C SER A 292 -7.10 -12.77 3.36
N LEU A 293 -7.87 -12.48 2.31
CA LEU A 293 -7.79 -13.18 1.03
C LEU A 293 -6.43 -12.94 0.37
N TRP A 294 -5.98 -11.68 0.30
CA TRP A 294 -4.68 -11.33 -0.26
C TRP A 294 -3.54 -11.98 0.53
N ASP A 295 -3.50 -11.76 1.85
CA ASP A 295 -2.45 -12.32 2.71
C ASP A 295 -2.37 -13.85 2.57
N THR A 296 -3.52 -14.53 2.50
CA THR A 296 -3.53 -16.00 2.41
C THR A 296 -3.10 -16.49 1.03
N ALA A 297 -3.56 -15.84 -0.04
CA ALA A 297 -3.12 -16.18 -1.39
C ALA A 297 -1.61 -15.99 -1.54
N MET A 298 -1.08 -14.85 -1.09
CA MET A 298 0.35 -14.58 -1.14
C MET A 298 1.16 -15.58 -0.32
N ALA A 299 0.65 -16.01 0.84
CA ALA A 299 1.29 -17.03 1.67
C ALA A 299 1.38 -18.38 0.95
N GLU A 300 0.27 -18.86 0.38
CA GLU A 300 0.24 -20.13 -0.35
C GLU A 300 1.18 -20.10 -1.57
N GLN A 301 1.19 -19.01 -2.33
CA GLN A 301 2.09 -18.87 -3.49
C GLN A 301 3.56 -18.77 -3.07
N ALA A 302 3.88 -18.04 -2.00
CA ALA A 302 5.23 -17.97 -1.48
C ALA A 302 5.70 -19.35 -0.99
N ILE A 303 4.87 -20.10 -0.26
CA ILE A 303 5.18 -21.46 0.18
C ILE A 303 5.41 -22.39 -1.01
N ALA A 304 4.54 -22.35 -2.03
CA ALA A 304 4.73 -23.14 -3.24
C ALA A 304 6.03 -22.80 -3.99
N ALA A 305 6.41 -21.51 -4.05
CA ALA A 305 7.68 -21.08 -4.61
C ALA A 305 8.88 -21.59 -3.79
N HIS A 306 8.80 -21.55 -2.46
CA HIS A 306 9.83 -22.10 -1.57
C HIS A 306 10.01 -23.61 -1.78
N GLU A 307 8.93 -24.36 -1.76
CA GLU A 307 8.94 -25.82 -1.85
C GLU A 307 9.39 -26.33 -3.22
N SER A 308 8.90 -25.71 -4.30
CA SER A 308 9.27 -26.12 -5.67
C SER A 308 10.75 -25.89 -5.97
N ARG A 309 11.39 -24.92 -5.30
CA ARG A 309 12.79 -24.55 -5.54
C ARG A 309 13.74 -25.03 -4.46
N ASN A 310 13.21 -25.43 -3.30
CA ASN A 310 13.99 -25.70 -2.09
C ASN A 310 14.99 -24.54 -1.80
N ALA A 311 14.47 -23.32 -1.85
CA ALA A 311 15.25 -22.08 -1.74
C ALA A 311 14.46 -21.01 -0.97
N PRO A 312 15.12 -20.05 -0.31
CA PRO A 312 14.41 -18.97 0.35
C PRO A 312 13.64 -18.10 -0.65
N VAL A 313 12.53 -17.52 -0.18
CA VAL A 313 11.69 -16.62 -0.97
C VAL A 313 11.78 -15.22 -0.38
N VAL A 314 12.21 -14.26 -1.19
CA VAL A 314 12.07 -12.84 -0.88
C VAL A 314 10.72 -12.38 -1.41
N VAL A 315 9.90 -11.76 -0.57
CA VAL A 315 8.58 -11.26 -0.95
C VAL A 315 8.61 -9.73 -0.92
N LEU A 316 8.32 -9.11 -2.06
CA LEU A 316 8.15 -7.66 -2.17
C LEU A 316 6.68 -7.33 -2.00
N ILE A 317 6.38 -6.55 -0.96
CA ILE A 317 5.01 -6.41 -0.45
C ILE A 317 4.84 -5.10 0.32
N GLY A 318 3.65 -4.53 0.31
CA GLY A 318 3.26 -3.36 1.09
C GLY A 318 3.51 -3.58 2.58
N ALA A 319 4.00 -2.53 3.25
CA ALA A 319 4.39 -2.61 4.67
C ALA A 319 3.25 -3.09 5.59
N GLY A 320 2.00 -2.72 5.30
CA GLY A 320 0.82 -3.17 6.07
C GLY A 320 0.60 -4.68 6.10
N HIS A 321 1.15 -5.43 5.13
CA HIS A 321 1.12 -6.90 5.12
C HIS A 321 2.29 -7.55 5.88
N VAL A 322 3.29 -6.77 6.29
CA VAL A 322 4.50 -7.20 7.02
C VAL A 322 4.40 -6.85 8.49
N GLU A 323 3.96 -5.63 8.80
CA GLU A 323 3.96 -5.05 10.14
C GLU A 323 3.28 -5.93 11.18
N PHE A 324 3.91 -6.00 12.35
CA PHE A 324 3.53 -6.81 13.52
C PHE A 324 3.44 -8.32 13.26
N GLY A 325 3.86 -8.77 12.07
CA GLY A 325 3.68 -10.13 11.60
C GLY A 325 2.23 -10.55 11.48
N TRP A 326 1.30 -9.60 11.41
CA TRP A 326 -0.13 -9.89 11.38
C TRP A 326 -0.61 -10.34 10.01
N GLY A 327 -0.04 -9.84 8.92
CA GLY A 327 -0.45 -10.18 7.56
C GLY A 327 0.16 -11.50 7.08
N LEU A 328 1.02 -11.42 6.07
CA LEU A 328 1.62 -12.57 5.37
C LEU A 328 2.37 -13.52 6.32
N ALA A 329 3.14 -12.99 7.28
CA ALA A 329 3.89 -13.82 8.23
C ALA A 329 2.98 -14.71 9.10
N HIS A 330 1.82 -14.21 9.54
CA HIS A 330 0.83 -14.99 10.27
C HIS A 330 0.32 -16.17 9.43
N ARG A 331 0.05 -15.95 8.15
CA ARG A 331 -0.47 -16.98 7.24
C ARG A 331 0.59 -18.03 6.92
N ILE A 332 1.83 -17.62 6.67
CA ILE A 332 2.96 -18.54 6.50
C ILE A 332 3.11 -19.44 7.74
N ARG A 333 3.15 -18.86 8.94
CA ARG A 333 3.28 -19.64 10.20
C ARG A 333 2.07 -20.53 10.48
N THR A 334 0.89 -20.18 9.97
CA THR A 334 -0.33 -21.00 10.10
C THR A 334 -0.36 -22.17 9.13
N LEU A 335 0.16 -21.98 7.91
CA LEU A 335 0.22 -23.01 6.87
C LEU A 335 1.44 -23.92 7.02
N ARG A 336 2.57 -23.36 7.46
CA ARG A 336 3.88 -24.01 7.54
C ARG A 336 4.64 -23.59 8.82
N PRO A 337 4.24 -24.09 10.01
CA PRO A 337 4.69 -23.59 11.33
C PRO A 337 6.19 -23.69 11.60
N GLU A 338 6.90 -24.54 10.88
CA GLU A 338 8.34 -24.72 10.96
C GLU A 338 9.15 -23.62 10.25
N SER A 339 8.48 -22.81 9.43
CA SER A 339 9.15 -21.81 8.60
C SER A 339 9.68 -20.65 9.44
N THR A 340 10.89 -20.21 9.14
CA THR A 340 11.45 -18.97 9.68
C THR A 340 11.16 -17.81 8.74
N VAL A 341 10.55 -16.74 9.28
CA VAL A 341 10.17 -15.54 8.52
C VAL A 341 10.97 -14.35 9.08
N LEU A 342 11.73 -13.69 8.21
CA LEU A 342 12.42 -12.43 8.51
C LEU A 342 11.60 -11.26 7.95
N MET A 343 11.24 -10.31 8.80
CA MET A 343 10.39 -9.17 8.46
C MET A 343 11.20 -7.88 8.44
N LEU A 344 11.14 -7.16 7.32
CA LEU A 344 11.72 -5.83 7.16
C LEU A 344 10.64 -4.83 6.79
N SER A 345 10.48 -3.78 7.59
CA SER A 345 9.54 -2.68 7.32
C SER A 345 10.27 -1.35 7.13
N PRO A 346 9.75 -0.45 6.26
CA PRO A 346 10.28 0.90 6.15
C PRO A 346 9.99 1.70 7.43
N TRP A 347 10.98 2.47 7.90
CA TRP A 347 10.79 3.46 8.96
C TRP A 347 10.94 4.87 8.40
N ARG A 348 10.03 5.76 8.79
CA ARG A 348 9.95 7.13 8.24
C ARG A 348 10.65 8.18 9.09
N GLY A 349 11.00 7.85 10.33
CA GLY A 349 11.65 8.78 11.27
C GLY A 349 10.70 9.73 11.98
N THR A 350 9.40 9.63 11.72
CA THR A 350 8.36 10.47 12.34
C THR A 350 7.74 9.83 13.56
N GLU A 351 7.68 8.49 13.61
CA GLU A 351 7.10 7.77 14.74
C GLU A 351 8.19 7.08 15.59
N PRO A 352 7.98 6.94 16.91
CA PRO A 352 8.79 6.07 17.74
C PRO A 352 8.77 4.64 17.20
N VAL A 353 9.91 3.96 17.26
CA VAL A 353 10.03 2.57 16.80
C VAL A 353 9.35 1.61 17.78
N ASP A 354 8.42 0.78 17.30
CA ASP A 354 7.83 -0.34 18.07
C ASP A 354 8.60 -1.64 17.81
N PRO A 355 9.30 -2.23 18.78
CA PRO A 355 10.09 -3.44 18.56
C PRO A 355 9.32 -4.68 18.07
N GLN A 356 7.99 -4.70 18.13
CA GLN A 356 7.16 -5.82 17.68
C GLN A 356 6.76 -5.75 16.21
N GLU A 357 6.90 -4.59 15.58
CA GLU A 357 6.41 -4.35 14.22
C GLU A 357 7.25 -5.10 13.15
N ALA A 358 8.57 -5.17 13.29
CA ALA A 358 9.45 -5.90 12.36
C ALA A 358 10.78 -6.33 13.01
N ASP A 359 11.45 -7.34 12.45
CA ASP A 359 12.75 -7.83 12.93
C ASP A 359 13.91 -6.88 12.62
N MET A 360 13.81 -6.19 11.48
CA MET A 360 14.71 -5.14 11.04
C MET A 360 13.91 -4.05 10.32
N ARG A 361 14.54 -2.89 10.13
CA ARG A 361 13.97 -1.76 9.39
C ARG A 361 15.00 -1.13 8.46
N PHE A 362 14.51 -0.32 7.55
CA PHE A 362 15.34 0.58 6.77
C PHE A 362 14.74 1.99 6.79
N PHE A 363 15.60 2.99 6.89
CA PHE A 363 15.18 4.38 6.95
C PHE A 363 14.99 4.96 5.54
N CYS A 364 13.77 5.39 5.24
CA CYS A 364 13.46 6.09 4.00
C CYS A 364 12.45 7.19 4.29
N ARG A 365 12.88 8.45 4.11
CA ARG A 365 12.02 9.61 4.31
C ARG A 365 10.87 9.60 3.31
N LEU A 366 9.71 10.06 3.74
CA LEU A 366 8.57 10.29 2.84
C LEU A 366 8.78 11.58 2.05
N ALA A 367 9.72 11.54 1.10
CA ALA A 367 10.01 12.63 0.19
C ALA A 367 9.18 12.54 -1.09
N HIS A 368 8.40 13.57 -1.42
CA HIS A 368 7.57 13.65 -2.61
C HIS A 368 7.99 14.82 -3.51
N LYS A 369 8.39 14.51 -4.74
CA LYS A 369 8.62 15.52 -5.79
C LYS A 369 7.30 15.86 -6.47
N SER A 370 6.81 17.07 -6.22
CA SER A 370 5.56 17.55 -6.79
C SER A 370 5.74 18.06 -8.22
N ARG A 371 4.67 17.92 -9.03
CA ARG A 371 4.56 18.56 -10.35
C ARG A 371 4.48 20.10 -10.29
N MET A 372 4.34 20.68 -9.10
CA MET A 372 4.47 22.13 -8.90
C MET A 372 5.93 22.57 -8.77
N GLY A 373 6.87 21.63 -8.64
CA GLY A 373 8.30 21.87 -8.62
C GLY A 373 8.90 22.10 -7.24
N PHE A 374 8.29 21.56 -6.17
CA PHE A 374 8.97 21.42 -4.88
C PHE A 374 9.23 19.94 -4.55
N THR A 375 10.23 19.69 -3.71
CA THR A 375 10.40 18.42 -2.99
C THR A 375 9.85 18.62 -1.59
N LEU A 376 8.88 17.81 -1.22
CA LEU A 376 8.26 17.82 0.10
C LEU A 376 8.74 16.65 0.92
N VAL A 377 8.90 16.81 2.21
CA VAL A 377 9.20 15.74 3.16
C VAL A 377 8.10 15.74 4.22
N GLN A 378 7.48 14.58 4.48
CA GLN A 378 6.48 14.48 5.54
C GLN A 378 7.17 14.64 6.90
N THR A 379 6.60 15.47 7.76
CA THR A 379 6.98 15.64 9.16
C THR A 379 5.75 15.50 10.04
N GLU A 380 5.94 15.47 11.37
CA GLU A 380 4.83 15.45 12.34
C GLU A 380 3.91 16.68 12.24
N GLU A 381 4.44 17.84 11.82
CA GLU A 381 3.69 19.09 11.77
C GLU A 381 2.98 19.33 10.42
N GLY A 382 3.48 18.71 9.35
CA GLY A 382 2.96 18.91 8.00
C GLY A 382 3.93 18.43 6.92
N ALA A 383 3.87 19.03 5.73
CA ALA A 383 4.84 18.74 4.66
C ALA A 383 5.91 19.83 4.58
N LEU A 384 7.14 19.52 4.99
CA LEU A 384 8.29 20.39 4.86
C LEU A 384 8.69 20.54 3.39
N VAL A 385 8.80 21.77 2.89
CA VAL A 385 9.39 22.11 1.61
C VAL A 385 10.90 22.03 1.75
N GLU A 386 11.48 20.89 1.36
CA GLU A 386 12.93 20.67 1.38
C GLU A 386 13.63 21.50 0.30
N SER A 387 13.04 21.56 -0.89
CA SER A 387 13.57 22.34 -2.01
C SER A 387 12.47 22.84 -2.93
N VAL A 388 12.74 23.95 -3.62
CA VAL A 388 11.90 24.52 -4.67
C VAL A 388 12.75 24.67 -5.92
N ASN A 389 12.28 24.13 -7.04
CA ASN A 389 12.95 24.21 -8.33
C ASN A 389 12.82 25.63 -8.89
N PRO A 390 13.91 26.24 -9.38
CA PRO A 390 13.86 27.53 -10.06
C PRO A 390 12.91 27.51 -11.27
N GLY A 391 12.16 28.59 -11.45
CA GLY A 391 11.17 28.78 -12.51
C GLY A 391 9.87 27.99 -12.33
N SER A 392 9.74 27.21 -11.25
CA SER A 392 8.57 26.35 -11.02
C SER A 392 7.33 27.12 -10.56
N ARG A 393 6.16 26.48 -10.65
CA ARG A 393 4.90 27.06 -10.13
C ARG A 393 4.95 27.28 -8.61
N ALA A 394 5.65 26.40 -7.89
CA ALA A 394 5.92 26.56 -6.47
C ALA A 394 6.72 27.84 -6.19
N GLU A 395 7.81 28.07 -6.93
CA GLU A 395 8.62 29.29 -6.78
C GLU A 395 7.79 30.55 -7.11
N GLN A 396 7.03 30.51 -8.22
CA GLN A 396 6.18 31.62 -8.65
C GLN A 396 5.08 31.95 -7.63
N ALA A 397 4.55 30.95 -6.94
CA ALA A 397 3.59 31.12 -5.84
C ALA A 397 4.24 31.60 -4.54
N GLY A 398 5.57 31.75 -4.51
CA GLY A 398 6.33 32.31 -3.40
C GLY A 398 6.77 31.29 -2.36
N PHE A 399 6.73 29.99 -2.64
CA PHE A 399 7.29 28.96 -1.76
C PHE A 399 8.81 29.06 -1.70
N ALA A 400 9.37 28.71 -0.53
CA ALA A 400 10.79 28.65 -0.28
C ALA A 400 11.15 27.37 0.48
N ALA A 401 12.41 26.95 0.36
CA ALA A 401 12.94 25.88 1.21
C ALA A 401 12.82 26.28 2.70
N GLY A 402 12.39 25.33 3.53
CA GLY A 402 12.11 25.55 4.95
C GLY A 402 10.66 25.93 5.28
N ASP A 403 9.80 26.16 4.28
CA ASP A 403 8.36 26.28 4.52
C ASP A 403 7.79 24.95 5.01
N VAL A 404 6.85 24.96 5.95
CA VAL A 404 6.07 23.77 6.34
C VAL A 404 4.64 23.97 5.90
N ILE A 405 4.15 23.15 4.98
CA ILE A 405 2.76 23.14 4.54
C ILE A 405 1.91 22.49 5.62
N LEU A 406 1.08 23.29 6.28
CA LEU A 406 0.18 22.86 7.35
C LEU A 406 -1.15 22.38 6.78
N SER A 407 -1.66 23.04 5.74
CA SER A 407 -2.95 22.74 5.14
C SER A 407 -2.95 23.04 3.63
N VAL A 408 -3.81 22.34 2.88
CA VAL A 408 -4.17 22.66 1.50
C VAL A 408 -5.68 22.72 1.35
N ASN A 409 -6.20 23.81 0.80
CA ASN A 409 -7.62 24.11 0.68
C ASN A 409 -8.37 23.90 2.02
N GLY A 410 -7.76 24.33 3.13
CA GLY A 410 -8.30 24.17 4.48
C GLY A 410 -8.22 22.74 5.05
N THR A 411 -7.69 21.77 4.32
CA THR A 411 -7.49 20.39 4.80
C THR A 411 -6.08 20.25 5.38
N PRO A 412 -5.92 19.83 6.65
CA PRO A 412 -4.60 19.57 7.24
C PRO A 412 -3.76 18.58 6.42
N THR A 413 -2.46 18.81 6.33
CA THR A 413 -1.51 17.99 5.56
C THR A 413 -0.81 16.96 6.44
N ASP A 414 -1.58 16.00 6.94
CA ASP A 414 -1.08 14.87 7.73
C ASP A 414 -0.41 13.75 6.88
N SER A 415 -0.62 13.80 5.57
CA SER A 415 -0.06 12.84 4.62
C SER A 415 0.14 13.45 3.24
N MET A 416 1.13 12.95 2.50
CA MET A 416 1.36 13.34 1.10
C MET A 416 0.16 13.04 0.19
N TRP A 417 -0.70 12.09 0.57
CA TRP A 417 -1.91 11.76 -0.19
C TRP A 417 -2.94 12.90 -0.19
N VAL A 418 -3.04 13.66 0.91
CA VAL A 418 -3.89 14.85 0.97
C VAL A 418 -3.48 15.87 -0.10
N LEU A 419 -2.18 16.12 -0.23
CA LEU A 419 -1.63 17.03 -1.24
C LEU A 419 -1.85 16.52 -2.66
N HIS A 420 -1.57 15.23 -2.90
CA HIS A 420 -1.80 14.60 -4.22
C HIS A 420 -3.27 14.74 -4.64
N ARG A 421 -4.20 14.40 -3.75
CA ARG A 421 -5.64 14.49 -4.02
C ARG A 421 -6.09 15.93 -4.25
N ALA A 422 -5.63 16.87 -3.42
CA ALA A 422 -5.94 18.28 -3.60
C ALA A 422 -5.47 18.77 -4.99
N GLY A 423 -4.24 18.42 -5.38
CA GLY A 423 -3.71 18.73 -6.71
C GLY A 423 -4.51 18.08 -7.85
N ALA A 424 -4.90 16.81 -7.72
CA ALA A 424 -5.69 16.12 -8.73
C ALA A 424 -7.09 16.72 -8.90
N GLU A 425 -7.75 17.12 -7.81
CA GLU A 425 -9.06 17.77 -7.84
C GLU A 425 -8.97 19.18 -8.43
N ALA A 426 -7.96 19.95 -8.02
CA ALA A 426 -7.68 21.28 -8.56
C ALA A 426 -7.38 21.21 -10.07
N ALA A 427 -6.67 20.19 -10.53
CA ALA A 427 -6.40 19.96 -11.96
C ALA A 427 -7.69 19.66 -12.75
N LYS A 428 -8.62 18.91 -12.17
CA LYS A 428 -9.92 18.59 -12.81
C LYS A 428 -10.86 19.78 -12.87
N SER A 429 -10.89 20.57 -11.79
CA SER A 429 -11.80 21.71 -11.63
C SER A 429 -11.23 23.03 -12.13
N ASN A 430 -9.95 23.06 -12.51
CA ASN A 430 -9.19 24.27 -12.82
C ASN A 430 -9.23 25.31 -11.68
N ALA A 431 -9.40 24.84 -10.44
CA ALA A 431 -9.42 25.68 -9.25
C ALA A 431 -8.00 25.92 -8.75
N PRO A 432 -7.70 27.08 -8.14
CA PRO A 432 -6.43 27.29 -7.47
C PRO A 432 -6.28 26.37 -6.25
N LEU A 433 -5.04 26.01 -5.94
CA LEU A 433 -4.68 25.44 -4.64
C LEU A 433 -4.32 26.58 -3.71
N VAL A 434 -4.85 26.56 -2.49
CA VAL A 434 -4.57 27.52 -1.43
C VAL A 434 -3.88 26.76 -0.31
N PHE A 435 -2.70 27.18 0.10
CA PHE A 435 -1.88 26.51 1.09
C PHE A 435 -1.70 27.41 2.30
N ASP A 436 -1.97 26.87 3.48
CA ASP A 436 -1.50 27.50 4.72
C ASP A 436 -0.14 26.90 5.06
N ILE A 437 0.85 27.77 5.17
CA ILE A 437 2.24 27.39 5.46
C ILE A 437 2.74 28.09 6.71
N ARG A 438 3.76 27.50 7.32
CA ARG A 438 4.62 28.15 8.31
C ARG A 438 6.00 28.42 7.69
N ARG A 439 6.47 29.66 7.79
CA ARG A 439 7.82 30.09 7.40
C ARG A 439 8.50 30.70 8.62
N GLY A 440 9.42 29.97 9.23
CA GLY A 440 9.96 30.33 10.54
C GLY A 440 8.83 30.38 11.58
N GLU A 441 8.59 31.54 12.18
CA GLU A 441 7.49 31.77 13.13
C GLU A 441 6.21 32.31 12.47
N ALA A 442 6.28 32.75 11.21
CA ALA A 442 5.14 33.35 10.52
C ALA A 442 4.23 32.28 9.89
N ARG A 443 2.92 32.51 9.92
CA ARG A 443 1.95 31.78 9.10
C ARG A 443 1.58 32.59 7.87
N LEU A 444 1.62 31.96 6.70
CA LEU A 444 1.31 32.59 5.42
C LEU A 444 0.28 31.73 4.68
N THR A 445 -0.51 32.37 3.84
CA THR A 445 -1.38 31.68 2.88
C THR A 445 -0.87 31.95 1.47
N LEU A 446 -0.47 30.90 0.76
CA LEU A 446 0.02 30.97 -0.62
C LEU A 446 -1.00 30.33 -1.56
N SER A 447 -1.08 30.80 -2.81
CA SER A 447 -1.96 30.20 -3.81
C SER A 447 -1.20 29.82 -5.07
N VAL A 448 -1.46 28.61 -5.57
CA VAL A 448 -0.91 28.10 -6.83
C VAL A 448 -2.04 27.94 -7.83
N SER A 449 -1.98 28.64 -8.95
CA SER A 449 -2.90 28.45 -10.06
C SER A 449 -2.60 27.15 -10.83
N MET A 450 -3.65 26.48 -11.30
CA MET A 450 -3.51 25.29 -12.14
C MET A 450 -3.43 25.69 -13.62
N PRO A 451 -2.54 25.08 -14.42
CA PRO A 451 -2.42 25.39 -15.84
C PRO A 451 -3.69 24.98 -16.58
N SER A 452 -4.01 25.74 -17.63
CA SER A 452 -5.15 25.42 -18.49
C SER A 452 -4.89 24.10 -19.26
N ARG A 453 -5.97 23.40 -19.65
CA ARG A 453 -5.88 22.12 -20.37
C ARG A 453 -5.08 22.19 -21.69
N GLN A 454 -4.89 23.39 -22.25
CA GLN A 454 -4.09 23.63 -23.46
C GLN A 454 -2.57 23.66 -23.19
N GLU A 455 -2.13 24.03 -21.98
CA GLU A 455 -0.71 24.10 -21.60
C GLU A 455 -0.16 22.74 -21.12
N ILE A 456 -1.04 21.87 -20.63
CA ILE A 456 -0.69 20.52 -20.14
C ILE A 456 -0.20 19.60 -21.27
N GLY A 457 -0.53 19.91 -22.53
CA GLY A 457 -0.21 19.06 -23.70
C GLY A 457 1.27 18.97 -24.07
N GLN A 458 2.15 19.83 -23.51
CA GLN A 458 3.60 19.78 -23.78
C GLN A 458 4.40 19.03 -22.70
N ASP A 459 3.83 18.81 -21.51
CA ASP A 459 4.47 18.11 -20.37
C ASP A 459 3.73 16.80 -19.98
N ALA A 460 2.75 16.36 -20.78
CA ALA A 460 1.95 15.19 -20.50
C ALA A 460 2.63 13.88 -20.95
N GLY A 461 3.55 13.38 -20.13
CA GLY A 461 3.68 11.94 -19.95
C GLY A 461 2.35 11.39 -19.43
N THR A 462 1.76 10.44 -20.16
CA THR A 462 0.40 9.91 -19.92
C THR A 462 0.31 9.16 -18.59
N ASP A 463 -0.24 9.80 -17.56
CA ASP A 463 -0.58 9.14 -16.31
C ASP A 463 -2.05 9.39 -15.95
N ASN A 464 -2.85 8.33 -16.12
CA ASN A 464 -4.18 8.24 -15.54
C ASN A 464 -3.96 7.57 -14.18
N GLY A 465 -4.19 8.33 -13.10
CA GLY A 465 -3.88 7.91 -11.73
C GLY A 465 -4.41 6.52 -11.36
N PRO A 466 -3.79 5.87 -10.37
CA PRO A 466 -4.05 4.48 -10.04
C PRO A 466 -5.51 4.32 -9.62
N GLY A 467 -6.17 3.30 -10.20
CA GLY A 467 -7.38 2.75 -9.59
C GLY A 467 -7.03 2.15 -8.23
N ASN A 468 -7.96 2.25 -7.28
CA ASN A 468 -7.90 1.74 -5.90
C ASN A 468 -6.82 0.66 -5.69
N GLY A 469 -5.68 1.07 -5.12
CA GLY A 469 -4.63 0.17 -4.66
C GLY A 469 -5.12 -0.69 -3.48
N PRO A 470 -4.38 -1.75 -3.11
CA PRO A 470 -4.85 -2.75 -2.15
C PRO A 470 -5.24 -2.16 -0.78
N ASP A 471 -4.54 -1.12 -0.32
CA ASP A 471 -4.80 -0.49 0.98
C ASP A 471 -5.95 0.54 1.00
N SER A 472 -6.72 0.64 -0.09
CA SER A 472 -7.79 1.63 -0.18
C SER A 472 -8.98 1.22 0.70
N ALA A 473 -9.30 2.04 1.71
CA ALA A 473 -10.51 1.90 2.51
C ALA A 473 -11.78 1.85 1.64
N PRO A 474 -12.86 1.16 2.09
CA PRO A 474 -14.06 0.98 1.27
C PRO A 474 -14.70 2.32 0.89
N ASP A 475 -14.89 2.54 -0.42
CA ASP A 475 -15.68 3.65 -0.92
C ASP A 475 -17.17 3.37 -0.68
N SER A 476 -17.82 4.26 0.08
CA SER A 476 -19.27 4.25 0.21
C SER A 476 -19.87 4.74 -1.11
N GLY A 477 -20.05 3.81 -2.05
CA GLY A 477 -20.48 4.08 -3.41
C GLY A 477 -21.64 5.08 -3.50
N SER A 478 -21.49 6.05 -4.41
CA SER A 478 -22.64 6.74 -4.99
C SER A 478 -22.96 6.06 -6.31
N ASP A 479 -24.16 5.49 -6.39
CA ASP A 479 -24.70 4.88 -7.60
C ASP A 479 -24.66 5.89 -8.76
N LYS A 480 -24.04 5.48 -9.86
CA LYS A 480 -24.41 5.97 -11.19
C LYS A 480 -24.71 4.77 -12.06
N ASP A 481 -25.98 4.38 -12.03
CA ASP A 481 -26.58 3.55 -13.07
C ASP A 481 -26.34 4.19 -14.44
N LYS A 482 -25.66 3.44 -15.31
CA LYS A 482 -25.89 3.50 -16.75
C LYS A 482 -26.00 2.07 -17.25
N ASP A 483 -27.19 1.53 -17.09
CA ASP A 483 -27.69 0.44 -17.90
C ASP A 483 -27.96 0.94 -19.32
N SER A 484 -27.32 0.31 -20.29
CA SER A 484 -27.84 0.24 -21.66
C SER A 484 -27.41 -1.11 -22.21
N GLY A 485 -28.17 -2.15 -21.84
CA GLY A 485 -28.08 -3.48 -22.42
C GLY A 485 -28.21 -3.48 -23.94
N LYS A 486 -27.40 -4.33 -24.58
CA LYS A 486 -27.70 -4.87 -25.91
C LYS A 486 -27.31 -6.34 -25.94
N ASP A 487 -28.34 -7.16 -25.84
CA ASP A 487 -28.36 -8.61 -25.94
C ASP A 487 -28.12 -9.05 -27.39
N PRO A 488 -27.25 -10.04 -27.68
CA PRO A 488 -27.33 -10.80 -28.92
C PRO A 488 -27.96 -12.17 -28.64
N GLY A 489 -29.25 -12.28 -28.97
CA GLY A 489 -29.97 -13.53 -29.02
C GLY A 489 -29.33 -14.53 -29.97
N LYS A 490 -29.16 -15.76 -29.47
CA LYS A 490 -28.95 -16.97 -30.28
C LYS A 490 -30.23 -17.27 -31.05
N ASP A 491 -30.08 -17.54 -32.35
CA ASP A 491 -31.05 -18.37 -33.06
C ASP A 491 -30.28 -19.44 -33.85
N GLN A 492 -30.57 -20.70 -33.52
CA GLN A 492 -30.23 -21.85 -34.35
C GLN A 492 -31.50 -22.26 -35.08
N THR A 493 -31.44 -22.43 -36.40
CA THR A 493 -32.14 -23.51 -37.09
C THR A 493 -31.55 -23.75 -38.48
N SER A 494 -30.98 -24.95 -38.62
CA SER A 494 -30.94 -25.85 -39.78
C SER A 494 -31.59 -25.42 -41.12
N GLY A 495 -30.89 -25.70 -42.24
CA GLY A 495 -31.56 -26.11 -43.49
C GLY A 495 -30.84 -25.84 -44.82
N GLN A 496 -30.16 -26.88 -45.32
CA GLN A 496 -30.03 -27.29 -46.74
C GLN A 496 -29.34 -26.43 -47.83
N VAL A 497 -28.25 -27.00 -48.36
CA VAL A 497 -28.00 -27.41 -49.78
C VAL A 497 -28.46 -26.47 -50.91
N SER A 498 -27.52 -25.95 -51.71
CA SER A 498 -27.30 -26.29 -53.15
C SER A 498 -26.26 -25.35 -53.78
N ASP A 499 -25.41 -25.97 -54.61
CA ASP A 499 -24.44 -25.47 -55.60
C ASP A 499 -23.17 -24.70 -55.16
#